data_AF-A0A2E8NPG1-F1
#
_entry.id   AF-A0A2E8NPG1-F1
#
_cell.length_a   1.000
_cell.length_b   1.000
_cell.length_c   1.000
_cell.angle_alpha   90.00
_cell.angle_beta   90.00
_cell.angle_gamma   90.00
#
_symmetry.space_group_name_H-M   'P 1'
#
loop_
_entity.id
_entity.type
_entity.pdbx_description
1 polymer ?
#
loop_
_entity_poly.entity_id
_entity_poly.type
_entity_poly.pdbx_seq_one_letter_code
_entity_poly.pdbx_strand_id
1 'polypeptide(L)'
;MVVEPLRTAIILAHPIAASILIWAFYKQHGWVPKLGFANREDRDAAIRDHESMGNKVALAVLIVIVIAFISNVLRGLIDNNDPSSLLLPGFHGWTGLIGLAMMYLLWRLGRKTSEARDSGEKFASIKQSHEKLSDLVALLVAIHAFLGFLYLLSIL
;
A
#
# COMPACT_ATOMS: atom_id res chain seq x y z
N MET A 1 2.41 -34.61 -5.65
CA MET A 1 3.35 -34.02 -4.67
C MET A 1 3.91 -32.65 -5.09
N VAL A 2 4.13 -32.35 -6.39
CA VAL A 2 4.67 -31.03 -6.84
C VAL A 2 3.63 -29.90 -6.85
N VAL A 3 2.34 -30.22 -6.97
CA VAL A 3 1.24 -29.24 -7.06
C VAL A 3 1.04 -28.50 -5.73
N GLU A 4 1.19 -29.17 -4.58
CA GLU A 4 0.97 -28.56 -3.27
C GLU A 4 2.00 -27.45 -2.93
N PRO A 5 3.33 -27.67 -3.06
CA PRO A 5 4.30 -26.59 -2.83
C PRO A 5 4.13 -25.40 -3.77
N LEU A 6 3.79 -25.64 -5.04
CA LEU A 6 3.55 -24.59 -6.02
C LEU A 6 2.30 -23.77 -5.65
N ARG A 7 1.20 -24.45 -5.32
CA ARG A 7 -0.06 -23.82 -4.88
C ARG A 7 0.16 -22.97 -3.64
N THR A 8 0.87 -23.49 -2.64
CA THR A 8 1.22 -22.74 -1.43
C THR A 8 2.08 -21.51 -1.76
N ALA A 9 3.08 -21.64 -2.64
CA ALA A 9 3.91 -20.50 -3.05
C ALA A 9 3.08 -19.40 -3.74
N ILE A 10 2.11 -19.78 -4.58
CA ILE A 10 1.18 -18.85 -5.23
C ILE A 10 0.31 -18.14 -4.17
N ILE A 11 -0.24 -18.88 -3.21
CA ILE A 11 -1.05 -18.31 -2.12
C ILE A 11 -0.24 -17.32 -1.28
N LEU A 12 1.03 -17.62 -0.99
CA LEU A 12 1.89 -16.81 -0.14
C LEU A 12 2.51 -15.58 -0.84
N ALA A 13 2.53 -15.54 -2.17
CA ALA A 13 3.15 -14.45 -2.92
C ALA A 13 2.57 -13.07 -2.55
N HIS A 14 1.25 -12.94 -2.54
CA HIS A 14 0.58 -11.70 -2.16
C HIS A 14 0.81 -11.28 -0.70
N PRO A 15 0.54 -12.11 0.34
CA PRO A 15 0.70 -11.69 1.73
C PRO A 15 2.16 -11.37 2.09
N ILE A 16 3.15 -12.04 1.48
CA ILE A 16 4.57 -11.69 1.67
C ILE A 16 4.84 -10.30 1.08
N ALA A 17 4.44 -10.04 -0.17
CA ALA A 17 4.63 -8.75 -0.82
C ALA A 17 3.88 -7.62 -0.07
N ALA A 18 2.65 -7.90 0.37
CA ALA A 18 1.85 -6.99 1.18
C ALA A 18 2.52 -6.68 2.53
N SER A 19 3.11 -7.66 3.21
CA SER A 19 3.82 -7.42 4.48
C SER A 19 5.01 -6.47 4.33
N ILE A 20 5.79 -6.63 3.25
CA ILE A 20 6.90 -5.72 2.93
C ILE A 20 6.38 -4.31 2.66
N LEU A 21 5.29 -4.18 1.89
CA LEU A 21 4.67 -2.90 1.59
C LEU A 21 4.09 -2.23 2.83
N ILE A 22 3.43 -2.98 3.72
CA ILE A 22 2.89 -2.48 4.98
C ILE A 22 4.02 -1.93 5.85
N TRP A 23 5.13 -2.66 5.97
CA TRP A 23 6.31 -2.17 6.69
C TRP A 23 6.83 -0.85 6.10
N ALA A 24 6.98 -0.77 4.78
CA ALA A 24 7.43 0.45 4.11
C ALA A 24 6.45 1.62 4.32
N PHE A 25 5.14 1.35 4.24
CA PHE A 25 4.09 2.33 4.51
C PHE A 25 4.14 2.85 5.95
N TYR A 26 4.23 1.98 6.97
CA TYR A 26 4.29 2.43 8.36
C TYR A 26 5.57 3.20 8.69
N LYS A 27 6.69 2.82 8.07
CA LYS A 27 7.94 3.60 8.15
C LYS A 27 7.76 5.02 7.58
N GLN A 28 7.04 5.14 6.47
CA GLN A 28 6.72 6.42 5.83
C GLN A 28 5.71 7.23 6.65
N HIS A 29 4.69 6.59 7.19
CA HIS A 29 3.65 7.21 8.01
C HIS A 29 4.22 7.79 9.32
N GLY A 30 5.12 7.06 9.98
CA GLY A 30 5.80 7.52 11.19
C GLY A 30 6.93 8.53 10.92
N TRP A 31 7.12 8.98 9.68
CA TRP A 31 8.15 9.96 9.36
C TRP A 31 7.77 11.33 9.94
N VAL A 32 8.67 11.89 10.73
CA VAL A 32 8.57 13.25 11.26
C VAL A 32 9.85 13.99 10.88
N PRO A 33 9.77 15.24 10.38
CA PRO A 33 10.96 16.07 10.22
C PRO A 33 11.66 16.19 11.59
N LYS A 34 12.86 15.64 11.73
CA LYS A 34 13.60 15.70 13.01
C LYS A 34 13.82 17.17 13.39
N LEU A 35 13.65 17.49 14.67
CA LEU A 35 13.95 18.82 15.25
C LEU A 35 15.44 19.23 15.17
N GLY A 36 16.32 18.36 14.66
CA GLY A 36 17.77 18.53 14.64
C GLY A 36 18.42 18.38 13.27
N PHE A 37 17.77 18.77 12.18
CA PHE A 37 18.50 18.95 10.91
C PHE A 37 19.59 20.00 11.11
N ALA A 38 20.84 19.67 10.76
CA ALA A 38 21.98 20.54 11.01
C ALA A 38 21.90 21.85 10.21
N ASN A 39 21.20 21.84 9.07
CA ASN A 39 20.91 23.01 8.25
C ASN A 39 19.62 22.83 7.41
N ARG A 40 19.27 23.85 6.63
CA ARG A 40 18.09 23.86 5.73
C ARG A 40 18.19 22.84 4.60
N GLU A 41 19.40 22.60 4.08
CA GLU A 41 19.64 21.70 2.95
C GLU A 41 19.34 20.25 3.34
N ASP A 42 19.75 19.82 4.53
CA ASP A 42 19.45 18.50 5.09
C ASP A 42 17.94 18.28 5.25
N ARG A 43 17.23 19.32 5.71
CA ARG A 43 15.77 19.26 5.83
C ARG A 43 15.12 19.10 4.46
N ASP A 44 15.53 19.90 3.49
CA ASP A 44 14.94 19.87 2.15
C ASP A 44 15.28 18.55 1.43
N ALA A 45 16.46 17.97 1.67
CA ALA A 45 16.82 16.63 1.21
C ALA A 45 15.94 15.53 1.83
N ALA A 46 15.70 15.58 3.14
CA ALA A 46 14.84 14.61 3.82
C ALA A 46 13.38 14.68 3.34
N ILE A 47 12.88 15.88 3.05
CA ILE A 47 11.53 16.03 2.49
C ILE A 47 11.47 15.43 1.08
N ARG A 48 12.47 15.68 0.23
CA ARG A 48 12.53 15.06 -1.12
C ARG A 48 12.58 13.54 -1.06
N ASP A 49 13.29 12.97 -0.08
CA ASP A 49 13.31 11.51 0.13
C ASP A 49 11.92 10.98 0.53
N HIS A 50 11.24 11.66 1.45
CA HIS A 50 9.86 11.33 1.82
C HIS A 50 8.93 11.39 0.60
N GLU A 51 9.02 12.42 -0.24
CA GLU A 51 8.22 12.54 -1.47
C GLU A 51 8.50 11.41 -2.47
N SER A 52 9.79 11.09 -2.67
CA SER A 52 10.22 10.00 -3.54
C SER A 52 9.72 8.64 -3.03
N MET A 53 9.83 8.40 -1.73
CA MET A 53 9.32 7.19 -1.09
C MET A 53 7.81 7.08 -1.22
N GLY A 54 7.08 8.19 -1.10
CA GLY A 54 5.63 8.24 -1.32
C GLY A 54 5.23 7.75 -2.72
N ASN A 55 5.97 8.15 -3.76
CA ASN A 55 5.74 7.65 -5.13
C ASN A 55 6.02 6.14 -5.24
N LYS A 56 7.11 5.66 -4.63
CA LYS A 56 7.48 4.24 -4.64
C LYS A 56 6.43 3.38 -3.93
N VAL A 57 5.94 3.82 -2.78
CA VAL A 57 4.86 3.13 -2.04
C VAL A 57 3.57 3.11 -2.86
N ALA A 58 3.18 4.23 -3.49
CA ALA A 58 2.00 4.26 -4.35
C ALA A 58 2.10 3.28 -5.54
N LEU A 59 3.27 3.19 -6.18
CA LEU A 59 3.51 2.21 -7.25
C LEU A 59 3.50 0.77 -6.72
N ALA A 60 4.15 0.53 -5.57
CA ALA A 60 4.21 -0.79 -4.96
C ALA A 60 2.81 -1.34 -4.58
N VAL A 61 1.87 -0.46 -4.19
CA VAL A 61 0.47 -0.84 -3.98
C VAL A 61 -0.15 -1.43 -5.25
N LEU A 62 0.05 -0.80 -6.41
CA LEU A 62 -0.45 -1.31 -7.69
C LEU A 62 0.18 -2.68 -8.02
N ILE A 63 1.48 -2.82 -7.78
CA ILE A 63 2.19 -4.10 -8.01
C ILE A 63 1.63 -5.21 -7.12
N VAL A 64 1.42 -4.96 -5.83
CA VAL A 64 0.86 -5.95 -4.88
C VAL A 64 -0.56 -6.38 -5.27
N ILE A 65 -1.37 -5.45 -5.80
CA ILE A 65 -2.70 -5.77 -6.31
C ILE A 65 -2.61 -6.65 -7.56
N VAL A 66 -1.71 -6.35 -8.49
CA VAL A 66 -1.48 -7.21 -9.66
C VAL A 66 -1.05 -8.61 -9.24
N ILE A 67 -0.15 -8.74 -8.25
CA ILE A 67 0.25 -10.03 -7.67
C ILE A 67 -0.98 -10.78 -7.10
N ALA A 68 -1.89 -10.08 -6.41
CA ALA A 68 -3.10 -10.69 -5.87
C ALA A 68 -4.00 -11.25 -6.98
N PHE A 69 -4.27 -10.47 -8.03
CA PHE A 69 -5.07 -10.92 -9.17
C PHE A 69 -4.45 -12.11 -9.89
N ILE A 70 -3.14 -12.06 -10.17
CA ILE A 70 -2.42 -13.18 -10.80
C ILE A 70 -2.52 -14.43 -9.90
N SER A 71 -2.35 -14.27 -8.59
CA SER A 71 -2.46 -15.39 -7.64
C SER A 71 -3.85 -16.03 -7.68
N ASN A 72 -4.92 -15.23 -7.76
CA ASN A 72 -6.28 -15.75 -7.88
C ASN A 72 -6.56 -16.43 -9.22
N VAL A 73 -6.04 -15.90 -10.34
CA VAL A 73 -6.15 -16.55 -11.66
C VAL A 73 -5.49 -17.92 -11.66
N LEU A 74 -4.24 -18.00 -11.15
CA LEU A 74 -3.50 -19.26 -11.10
C LEU A 74 -4.16 -20.26 -10.16
N ARG A 75 -4.68 -19.81 -9.02
CA ARG A 75 -5.47 -20.67 -8.12
C ARG A 75 -6.77 -21.14 -8.75
N GLY A 76 -7.47 -20.29 -9.50
CA GLY A 76 -8.69 -20.71 -10.20
C GLY A 76 -8.41 -21.81 -11.23
N LEU A 77 -7.28 -21.72 -11.94
CA LEU A 77 -6.82 -22.78 -12.84
C LEU A 77 -6.48 -24.07 -12.10
N ILE A 78 -5.77 -24.00 -10.97
CA ILE A 78 -5.32 -25.18 -10.22
C ILE A 78 -6.49 -25.85 -9.48
N ASP A 79 -7.30 -25.06 -8.78
CA ASP A 79 -8.33 -25.55 -7.85
C ASP A 79 -9.65 -25.88 -8.58
N ASN A 80 -10.00 -25.13 -9.63
CA ASN A 80 -11.31 -25.20 -10.29
C ASN A 80 -11.25 -25.46 -11.81
N ASN A 81 -10.05 -25.53 -12.41
CA ASN A 81 -9.85 -25.56 -13.86
C ASN A 81 -10.54 -24.38 -14.61
N ASP A 82 -10.68 -23.24 -13.93
CA ASP A 82 -11.31 -22.03 -14.45
C ASP A 82 -10.58 -20.78 -13.92
N PRO A 83 -9.86 -20.03 -14.78
CA PRO A 83 -9.09 -18.85 -14.35
C PRO A 83 -9.96 -17.70 -13.83
N SER A 84 -11.27 -17.71 -14.10
CA SER A 84 -12.20 -16.64 -13.70
C SER A 84 -12.89 -16.89 -12.36
N SER A 85 -12.86 -18.14 -11.87
CA SER A 85 -13.62 -18.61 -10.71
C SER A 85 -13.33 -17.87 -9.39
N LEU A 86 -12.16 -17.24 -9.26
CA LEU A 86 -11.72 -16.53 -8.04
C LEU A 86 -11.51 -15.02 -8.25
N LEU A 87 -12.01 -14.45 -9.35
CA LEU A 87 -11.84 -13.02 -9.66
C LEU A 87 -12.81 -12.11 -8.91
N LEU A 88 -13.96 -12.63 -8.47
CA LEU A 88 -14.90 -11.84 -7.68
C LEU A 88 -14.34 -11.60 -6.27
N PRO A 89 -14.16 -10.32 -5.87
CA PRO A 89 -13.57 -10.01 -4.58
C PRO A 89 -14.54 -10.34 -3.44
N GLY A 90 -14.05 -11.08 -2.46
CA GLY A 90 -14.67 -11.17 -1.13
C GLY A 90 -14.43 -9.90 -0.32
N PHE A 91 -14.75 -9.94 0.98
CA PHE A 91 -14.64 -8.77 1.87
C PHE A 91 -13.23 -8.18 1.95
N HIS A 92 -12.20 -9.03 2.05
CA HIS A 92 -10.79 -8.60 1.98
C HIS A 92 -10.48 -7.91 0.64
N GLY A 93 -10.94 -8.45 -0.48
CA GLY A 93 -10.75 -7.84 -1.81
C GLY A 93 -11.39 -6.45 -1.93
N TRP A 94 -12.64 -6.30 -1.49
CA TRP A 94 -13.34 -5.00 -1.49
C TRP A 94 -12.65 -3.97 -0.60
N THR A 95 -12.21 -4.35 0.60
CA THR A 95 -11.45 -3.45 1.48
C THR A 95 -10.11 -3.05 0.85
N GLY A 96 -9.48 -3.94 0.07
CA GLY A 96 -8.27 -3.62 -0.70
C GLY A 96 -8.51 -2.56 -1.78
N LEU A 97 -9.65 -2.63 -2.50
CA LEU A 97 -10.02 -1.61 -3.50
C LEU A 97 -10.32 -0.24 -2.86
N ILE A 98 -10.98 -0.23 -1.70
CA ILE A 98 -11.18 1.00 -0.92
C ILE A 98 -9.81 1.56 -0.47
N GLY A 99 -8.92 0.69 0.02
CA GLY A 99 -7.55 1.05 0.38
C GLY A 99 -6.78 1.66 -0.79
N LEU A 100 -6.88 1.10 -1.99
CA LEU A 100 -6.29 1.64 -3.21
C LEU A 100 -6.79 3.06 -3.51
N ALA A 101 -8.11 3.28 -3.46
CA ALA A 101 -8.70 4.59 -3.71
C ALA A 101 -8.21 5.62 -2.68
N MET A 102 -8.17 5.26 -1.40
CA MET A 102 -7.65 6.13 -0.34
C MET A 102 -6.16 6.41 -0.49
N MET A 103 -5.36 5.41 -0.86
CA MET A 103 -3.94 5.59 -1.12
C MET A 103 -3.68 6.54 -2.30
N TYR A 104 -4.49 6.45 -3.36
CA TYR A 104 -4.41 7.39 -4.47
C TYR A 104 -4.68 8.83 -4.02
N LEU A 105 -5.71 9.04 -3.19
CA LEU A 105 -5.99 10.37 -2.63
C LEU A 105 -4.86 10.86 -1.72
N LEU A 106 -4.30 9.99 -0.88
CA LEU A 106 -3.16 10.30 -0.01
C LEU A 106 -1.94 10.75 -0.82
N TRP A 107 -1.58 9.98 -1.84
CA TRP A 107 -0.50 10.28 -2.76
C TRP A 107 -0.73 11.61 -3.48
N ARG A 108 -1.95 11.84 -3.98
CA ARG A 108 -2.31 13.10 -4.67
C ARG A 108 -2.20 14.31 -3.74
N LEU A 109 -2.63 14.20 -2.48
CA LEU A 109 -2.46 15.28 -1.50
C LEU A 109 -0.99 15.56 -1.23
N GLY A 110 -0.15 14.52 -1.10
CA GLY A 110 1.30 14.68 -0.94
C GLY A 110 1.92 15.45 -2.11
N ARG A 111 1.59 15.07 -3.35
CA ARG A 111 2.01 15.78 -4.57
C ARG A 111 1.59 17.26 -4.58
N LYS A 112 0.33 17.55 -4.22
CA LYS A 112 -0.16 18.92 -4.12
C LYS A 112 0.56 19.73 -3.04
N THR A 113 0.91 19.11 -1.91
CA THR A 113 1.70 19.77 -0.87
C THR A 113 3.10 20.13 -1.39
N SER A 114 3.76 19.22 -2.11
CA SER A 114 5.07 19.50 -2.73
C SER A 114 4.98 20.61 -3.76
N GLU A 115 4.00 20.56 -4.66
CA GLU A 115 3.80 21.56 -5.72
C GLU A 115 3.52 22.96 -5.14
N ALA A 116 2.65 23.07 -4.14
CA ALA A 116 2.35 24.34 -3.48
C ALA A 116 3.55 24.88 -2.67
N ARG A 117 4.36 24.00 -2.07
CA ARG A 117 5.61 24.42 -1.42
C ARG A 117 6.58 25.01 -2.44
N ASP A 118 6.77 24.33 -3.56
CA ASP A 118 7.74 24.72 -4.60
C ASP A 118 7.31 26.01 -5.33
N SER A 119 6.00 26.29 -5.40
CA SER A 119 5.46 27.56 -5.92
C SER A 119 5.43 28.71 -4.89
N GLY A 120 5.80 28.45 -3.63
CA GLY A 120 5.74 29.46 -2.55
C GLY A 120 4.32 29.76 -2.06
N GLU A 121 3.34 28.93 -2.41
CA GLU A 121 1.95 29.05 -1.97
C GLU A 121 1.74 28.54 -0.54
N LYS A 122 0.61 28.92 0.07
CA LYS A 122 0.22 28.41 1.38
C LYS A 122 -0.21 26.94 1.26
N PHE A 123 0.57 26.03 1.83
CA PHE A 123 0.32 24.58 1.75
C PHE A 123 -0.10 23.91 3.08
N ALA A 124 -0.17 24.66 4.19
CA ALA A 124 -0.37 24.11 5.53
C ALA A 124 -1.67 23.30 5.67
N SER A 125 -2.77 23.77 5.09
CA SER A 125 -4.05 23.05 5.12
C SER A 125 -4.01 21.75 4.29
N ILE A 126 -3.37 21.78 3.12
CA ILE A 126 -3.21 20.59 2.26
C ILE A 126 -2.36 19.54 2.98
N LYS A 127 -1.27 19.96 3.61
CA LYS A 127 -0.41 19.10 4.45
C LYS A 127 -1.19 18.48 5.59
N GLN A 128 -2.00 19.25 6.30
CA GLN A 128 -2.83 18.73 7.39
C GLN A 128 -3.86 17.69 6.89
N SER A 129 -4.46 17.91 5.72
CA SER A 129 -5.35 16.91 5.10
C SER A 129 -4.60 15.65 4.71
N HIS A 130 -3.38 15.76 4.20
CA HIS A 130 -2.52 14.61 3.90
C HIS A 130 -2.21 13.81 5.17
N GLU A 131 -1.83 14.46 6.27
CA GLU A 131 -1.56 13.83 7.57
C GLU A 131 -2.79 13.08 8.10
N LYS A 132 -3.95 13.74 8.18
CA LYS A 132 -5.20 13.12 8.64
C LYS A 132 -5.64 11.94 7.77
N LEU A 133 -5.47 12.05 6.45
CA LEU A 133 -5.76 10.94 5.55
C LEU A 133 -4.75 9.80 5.72
N SER A 134 -3.49 10.10 6.03
CA SER A 134 -2.48 9.08 6.33
C SER A 134 -2.85 8.29 7.59
N ASP A 135 -3.37 8.94 8.64
CA ASP A 135 -3.85 8.27 9.85
C ASP A 135 -5.00 7.30 9.53
N LEU A 136 -5.96 7.76 8.72
CA LEU A 136 -7.10 6.93 8.30
C LEU A 136 -6.64 5.74 7.45
N VAL A 137 -5.74 5.97 6.48
CA VAL A 137 -5.17 4.90 5.66
C VAL A 137 -4.40 3.91 6.52
N ALA A 138 -3.65 4.35 7.52
CA ALA A 138 -2.94 3.45 8.43
C ALA A 138 -3.90 2.52 9.19
N LEU A 139 -5.00 3.05 9.71
CA LEU A 139 -6.04 2.23 10.34
C LEU A 139 -6.65 1.23 9.34
N LEU A 140 -6.99 1.69 8.12
CA LEU A 140 -7.56 0.83 7.08
C LEU A 140 -6.60 -0.28 6.66
N VAL A 141 -5.29 0.01 6.55
CA VAL A 141 -4.25 -0.98 6.23
C VAL A 141 -4.17 -2.06 7.31
N ALA A 142 -4.21 -1.69 8.60
CA ALA A 142 -4.24 -2.67 9.69
C ALA A 142 -5.46 -3.59 9.62
N ILE A 143 -6.66 -3.01 9.40
CA ILE A 143 -7.90 -3.78 9.25
C ILE A 143 -7.82 -4.70 8.04
N HIS A 144 -7.39 -4.18 6.88
CA HIS A 144 -7.27 -4.94 5.65
C HIS A 144 -6.28 -6.10 5.77
N ALA A 145 -5.13 -5.87 6.41
CA ALA A 145 -4.13 -6.90 6.68
C ALA A 145 -4.67 -7.99 7.62
N PHE A 146 -5.41 -7.60 8.66
CA PHE A 146 -6.07 -8.56 9.56
C PHE A 146 -7.09 -9.43 8.80
N LEU A 147 -7.94 -8.82 7.97
CA LEU A 147 -8.88 -9.56 7.11
C LEU A 147 -8.15 -10.49 6.12
N GLY A 148 -7.01 -10.04 5.58
CA GLY A 148 -6.17 -10.84 4.69
C GLY A 148 -5.56 -12.03 5.40
N PHE A 149 -5.13 -11.87 6.65
CA PHE A 149 -4.66 -12.97 7.49
C PHE A 149 -5.77 -13.99 7.77
N LEU A 150 -6.98 -13.55 8.12
CA LEU A 150 -8.12 -14.46 8.29
C LEU A 150 -8.45 -15.20 7.00
N TYR A 151 -8.44 -14.52 5.85
CA TYR A 151 -8.64 -15.15 4.56
C TYR A 151 -7.55 -16.18 4.24
N LEU A 152 -6.28 -15.84 4.51
CA LEU A 152 -5.14 -16.75 4.33
C LEU A 152 -5.32 -18.06 5.10
N LEU A 153 -5.77 -17.99 6.35
CA LEU A 153 -6.06 -19.19 7.17
C LEU A 153 -7.17 -20.07 6.59
N SER A 154 -8.11 -19.50 5.83
CA SER A 154 -9.22 -20.26 5.23
C SER A 154 -8.87 -20.97 3.91
N ILE A 155 -7.75 -20.60 3.27
CA ILE A 155 -7.36 -21.11 1.95
C ILE A 155 -6.07 -21.93 1.96
N LEU A 156 -5.29 -21.82 3.04
CA LEU A 156 -4.15 -22.68 3.32
C LEU A 156 -4.60 -24.08 3.72
#